data_AF-A8XXZ1-F1
#
_entry.id   AF-A8XXZ1-F1
#
_cell.length_a   1.000
_cell.length_b   1.000
_cell.length_c   1.000
_cell.angle_alpha   90.00
_cell.angle_beta   90.00
_cell.angle_gamma   90.00
#
_symmetry.space_group_name_H-M   'P 1'
#
loop_
_entity.id
_entity.type
_entity.pdbx_description
1 polymer ?
#
loop_
_entity_poly.entity_id
_entity_poly.type
_entity_poly.pdbx_seq_one_letter_code
_entity_poly.pdbx_strand_id
1 'polypeptide(L)'
;MLKLAALLLLAGSAAAQHGTVGRPCEVSTDCGTGNYCAGNKRCACLTTYVEIDSYCWRKINPGESGCTQNRQCEAVWPGAYCRSGECRCANNQPPFRTRDGLVCLNYGFCPLNGNNPKFRIENQVQQCYGGADATCEAIGALAYDCICDSDDCTVNNPISFCCPSRAFACIQPPNEGYTPPGGGTTLNHWYHDPITGECRELKYQGYGGNANNFQTKDHCESYCKQTCNRGLPLYRDRTTGVKQEPVYCQGNDNGCNNPNYQCTTMGTLQQCCPTYCTFLG
;
A
#
# COMPACT_ATOMS: atom_id res chain seq x y z
N MET A 1 16.99 -64.22 -20.77
CA MET A 1 15.99 -63.20 -20.40
C MET A 1 16.57 -62.33 -19.30
N LEU A 2 17.21 -61.22 -19.66
CA LEU A 2 17.76 -60.24 -18.72
C LEU A 2 16.63 -59.30 -18.28
N LYS A 3 16.35 -59.24 -16.97
CA LYS A 3 15.44 -58.23 -16.39
C LYS A 3 16.22 -56.93 -16.19
N LEU A 4 15.87 -55.89 -16.94
CA LEU A 4 16.26 -54.51 -16.63
C LEU A 4 15.48 -54.03 -15.42
N ALA A 5 16.17 -53.67 -14.34
CA ALA A 5 15.62 -52.91 -13.23
C ALA A 5 15.79 -51.41 -13.53
N ALA A 6 14.69 -50.71 -13.75
CA ALA A 6 14.68 -49.26 -13.86
C ALA A 6 14.66 -48.65 -12.45
N LEU A 7 15.72 -47.92 -12.11
CA LEU A 7 15.77 -47.03 -10.93
C LEU A 7 14.73 -45.92 -11.12
N LEU A 8 13.67 -45.91 -10.31
CA LEU A 8 12.85 -44.70 -10.12
C LEU A 8 13.63 -43.73 -9.22
N LEU A 9 14.19 -42.69 -9.83
CA LEU A 9 14.63 -41.49 -9.13
C LEU A 9 13.39 -40.79 -8.56
N LEU A 10 13.25 -40.80 -7.24
CA LEU A 10 12.38 -39.87 -6.51
C LEU A 10 12.97 -38.47 -6.67
N ALA A 11 12.60 -37.78 -7.74
CA ALA A 11 12.78 -36.34 -7.84
C ALA A 11 11.85 -35.69 -6.82
N GLY A 12 12.42 -35.30 -5.67
CA GLY A 12 11.75 -34.47 -4.70
C GLY A 12 11.19 -33.22 -5.39
N SER A 13 9.89 -33.01 -5.21
CA SER A 13 9.17 -31.83 -5.67
C SER A 13 9.88 -30.56 -5.23
N ALA A 14 10.39 -29.80 -6.20
CA ALA A 14 10.81 -28.43 -6.01
C ALA A 14 9.57 -27.57 -5.66
N ALA A 15 9.30 -27.41 -4.37
CA ALA A 15 8.29 -26.49 -3.86
C ALA A 15 8.93 -25.60 -2.80
N ALA A 16 9.70 -24.62 -3.26
CA ALA A 16 10.10 -23.48 -2.45
C ALA A 16 9.75 -22.21 -3.23
N GLN A 17 8.47 -21.83 -3.21
CA GLN A 17 8.02 -20.58 -3.83
C GLN A 17 7.67 -19.49 -2.81
N HIS A 18 7.40 -19.83 -1.55
CA HIS A 18 7.08 -18.85 -0.51
C HIS A 18 7.87 -19.11 0.77
N GLY A 19 8.41 -18.05 1.38
CA GLY A 19 9.01 -18.15 2.71
C GLY A 19 7.95 -18.45 3.78
N THR A 20 8.33 -19.23 4.79
CA THR A 20 7.43 -19.63 5.90
C THR A 20 7.59 -18.70 7.09
N VAL A 21 6.48 -18.22 7.64
CA VAL A 21 6.44 -17.37 8.84
C VAL A 21 6.74 -18.21 10.09
N GLY A 22 7.40 -17.59 11.07
CA GLY A 22 7.68 -18.20 12.37
C GLY A 22 8.89 -19.11 12.43
N ARG A 23 9.49 -19.46 11.28
CA ARG A 23 10.70 -20.28 11.18
C ARG A 23 11.90 -19.60 11.87
N PRO A 24 12.72 -20.32 12.65
CA PRO A 24 13.94 -19.75 13.22
C PRO A 24 14.88 -19.24 12.13
N CYS A 25 15.56 -18.13 12.39
CA CYS A 25 16.51 -17.51 11.46
C CYS A 25 17.60 -16.77 12.22
N GLU A 26 18.78 -16.67 11.60
CA GLU A 26 19.85 -15.77 12.05
C GLU A 26 19.92 -14.52 11.17
N VAL A 27 19.70 -14.72 9.86
CA VAL A 27 19.74 -13.69 8.82
C VAL A 27 18.53 -13.80 7.89
N SER A 28 18.17 -12.72 7.18
CA SER A 28 16.97 -12.70 6.33
C SER A 28 17.02 -13.68 5.16
N THR A 29 18.21 -14.03 4.66
CA THR A 29 18.36 -15.07 3.63
C THR A 29 17.92 -16.45 4.10
N ASP A 30 17.83 -16.67 5.41
CA ASP A 30 17.30 -17.90 6.00
C ASP A 30 15.78 -17.99 5.91
N CYS A 31 15.07 -16.97 5.42
CA CYS A 31 13.61 -16.95 5.47
C CYS A 31 12.93 -17.22 4.12
N GLY A 32 13.68 -17.16 3.01
CA GLY A 32 13.14 -17.32 1.67
C GLY A 32 12.39 -16.08 1.18
N THR A 33 11.83 -16.17 -0.03
CA THR A 33 11.16 -15.06 -0.72
C THR A 33 9.95 -14.55 0.05
N GLY A 34 9.85 -13.22 0.20
CA GLY A 34 8.71 -12.60 0.87
C GLY A 34 8.87 -12.45 2.38
N ASN A 35 10.01 -12.89 2.94
CA ASN A 35 10.23 -12.94 4.37
C ASN A 35 11.56 -12.27 4.76
N TYR A 36 11.64 -11.78 5.99
CA TYR A 36 12.89 -11.33 6.62
C TYR A 36 13.03 -11.92 8.02
N CYS A 37 14.25 -11.90 8.55
CA CYS A 37 14.49 -12.33 9.92
C CYS A 37 14.17 -11.19 10.89
N ALA A 38 13.08 -11.33 11.65
CA ALA A 38 12.68 -10.33 12.63
C ALA A 38 13.56 -10.36 13.88
N GLY A 39 13.52 -9.29 14.68
CA GLY A 39 14.36 -9.13 15.88
C GLY A 39 14.18 -10.23 16.93
N ASN A 40 13.07 -10.97 16.89
CA ASN A 40 12.80 -12.14 17.72
C ASN A 40 13.38 -13.46 17.14
N LYS A 41 14.29 -13.37 16.16
CA LYS A 41 14.94 -14.53 15.49
C LYS A 41 13.94 -15.49 14.83
N ARG A 42 12.83 -14.93 14.33
CA ARG A 42 11.84 -15.67 13.55
C ARG A 42 11.56 -14.96 12.23
N CYS A 43 11.32 -15.75 11.19
CA CYS A 43 10.94 -15.24 9.89
C CYS A 43 9.57 -14.57 9.96
N ALA A 44 9.46 -13.38 9.38
CA ALA A 44 8.22 -12.62 9.28
C ALA A 44 8.05 -12.09 7.87
N CYS A 45 6.81 -11.80 7.46
CA CYS A 45 6.56 -11.25 6.14
C CYS A 45 7.10 -9.83 6.01
N LEU A 46 7.74 -9.58 4.88
CA LEU A 46 8.03 -8.25 4.37
C LEU A 46 6.74 -7.39 4.35
N THR A 47 6.84 -6.07 4.50
CA THR A 47 5.67 -5.16 4.52
C THR A 47 4.86 -5.19 3.22
N THR A 48 5.51 -5.62 2.13
CA THR A 48 4.92 -5.83 0.80
C THR A 48 4.19 -7.17 0.65
N TYR A 49 4.22 -8.00 1.70
CA TYR A 49 3.60 -9.31 1.77
C TYR A 49 2.64 -9.40 2.95
N VAL A 50 1.66 -10.28 2.84
CA VAL A 50 0.72 -10.62 3.90
C VAL A 50 0.84 -12.10 4.22
N GLU A 51 0.77 -12.44 5.50
CA GLU A 51 0.76 -13.83 5.95
C GLU A 51 -0.59 -14.48 5.61
N ILE A 52 -0.55 -15.60 4.89
CA ILE A 52 -1.69 -16.47 4.62
C ILE A 52 -1.23 -17.91 4.77
N ASP A 53 -1.88 -18.67 5.67
CA ASP A 53 -1.53 -20.06 6.00
C ASP A 53 -0.04 -20.26 6.32
N SER A 54 0.54 -19.33 7.08
CA SER A 54 1.96 -19.29 7.46
C SER A 54 2.94 -19.10 6.30
N TYR A 55 2.47 -18.68 5.13
CA TYR A 55 3.31 -18.26 4.01
C TYR A 55 3.13 -16.76 3.74
N CYS A 56 4.18 -16.13 3.22
CA CYS A 56 4.09 -14.73 2.81
C CYS A 56 3.67 -14.63 1.35
N TRP A 57 2.52 -14.00 1.13
CA TRP A 57 1.95 -13.74 -0.19
C TRP A 57 2.06 -12.27 -0.55
N ARG A 58 2.38 -11.95 -1.80
CA ARG A 58 2.46 -10.56 -2.25
C ARG A 58 1.10 -9.88 -2.05
N LYS A 59 1.11 -8.69 -1.44
CA LYS A 59 -0.06 -7.79 -1.39
C LYS A 59 -0.34 -7.25 -2.80
N ILE A 60 -1.60 -7.24 -3.21
CA ILE A 60 -2.00 -6.86 -4.58
C ILE A 60 -2.96 -5.68 -4.49
N ASN A 61 -2.70 -4.63 -5.27
CA ASN A 61 -3.50 -3.40 -5.20
C ASN A 61 -4.89 -3.59 -5.82
N PRO A 62 -5.90 -2.80 -5.40
CA PRO A 62 -7.16 -2.74 -6.13
C PRO A 62 -6.94 -2.44 -7.62
N GLY A 63 -7.62 -3.19 -8.50
CA GLY A 63 -7.46 -3.12 -9.95
C GLY A 63 -6.27 -3.89 -10.53
N GLU A 64 -5.38 -4.43 -9.70
CA GLU A 64 -4.22 -5.24 -10.15
C GLU A 64 -4.60 -6.73 -10.26
N SER A 65 -4.03 -7.40 -11.27
CA SER A 65 -4.16 -8.84 -11.47
C SER A 65 -3.09 -9.64 -10.73
N GLY A 66 -3.27 -10.95 -10.61
CA GLY A 66 -2.34 -11.86 -9.93
C GLY A 66 -2.69 -12.18 -8.48
N CYS A 67 -3.88 -11.80 -8.00
CA CYS A 67 -4.38 -12.30 -6.73
C CYS A 67 -4.87 -13.74 -6.85
N THR A 68 -4.71 -14.51 -5.77
CA THR A 68 -5.26 -15.87 -5.64
C THR A 68 -6.21 -15.97 -4.46
N GLN A 69 -6.02 -15.11 -3.45
CA GLN A 69 -6.81 -15.08 -2.23
C GLN A 69 -7.24 -13.66 -1.88
N ASN A 70 -8.43 -13.51 -1.29
CA ASN A 70 -8.99 -12.20 -0.89
C ASN A 70 -8.03 -11.43 0.04
N ARG A 71 -7.33 -12.15 0.92
CA ARG A 71 -6.43 -11.55 1.91
C ARG A 71 -5.29 -10.74 1.28
N GLN A 72 -4.86 -11.09 0.06
CA GLN A 72 -3.85 -10.32 -0.68
C GLN A 72 -4.34 -8.90 -1.03
N CYS A 73 -5.62 -8.76 -1.34
CA CYS A 73 -6.27 -7.49 -1.68
C CYS A 73 -6.66 -6.73 -0.40
N GLU A 74 -7.26 -7.42 0.57
CA GLU A 74 -7.75 -6.85 1.83
C GLU A 74 -6.63 -6.20 2.65
N ALA A 75 -5.42 -6.76 2.57
CA ALA A 75 -4.24 -6.21 3.25
C ALA A 75 -3.76 -4.87 2.67
N VAL A 76 -4.15 -4.55 1.42
CA VAL A 76 -3.92 -3.23 0.83
C VAL A 76 -5.07 -2.30 1.15
N TRP A 77 -6.31 -2.75 0.89
CA TRP A 77 -7.49 -1.93 1.09
C TRP A 77 -8.58 -2.70 1.85
N PRO A 78 -9.11 -2.16 2.96
CA PRO A 78 -10.12 -2.85 3.77
C PRO A 78 -11.34 -3.27 2.93
N GLY A 79 -11.70 -4.55 3.01
CA GLY A 79 -12.82 -5.14 2.28
C GLY A 79 -12.56 -5.47 0.80
N ALA A 80 -11.42 -5.08 0.22
CA ALA A 80 -11.08 -5.51 -1.13
C ALA A 80 -10.92 -7.04 -1.21
N TYR A 81 -11.30 -7.63 -2.33
CA TYR A 81 -11.38 -9.08 -2.51
C TYR A 81 -10.88 -9.51 -3.88
N CYS A 82 -10.46 -10.77 -4.01
CA CYS A 82 -9.96 -11.31 -5.25
C CYS A 82 -11.11 -11.93 -6.06
N ARG A 83 -11.25 -11.56 -7.33
CA ARG A 83 -12.24 -12.14 -8.23
C ARG A 83 -11.63 -12.36 -9.60
N SER A 84 -11.65 -13.62 -10.07
CA SER A 84 -11.09 -14.00 -11.37
C SER A 84 -9.61 -13.59 -11.54
N GLY A 85 -8.84 -13.61 -10.44
CA GLY A 85 -7.42 -13.23 -10.45
C GLY A 85 -7.15 -11.74 -10.33
N GLU A 86 -8.18 -10.90 -10.20
CA GLU A 86 -8.09 -9.44 -10.11
C GLU A 86 -8.60 -8.95 -8.74
N CYS A 87 -7.87 -8.04 -8.10
CA CYS A 87 -8.33 -7.43 -6.84
C CYS A 87 -9.41 -6.38 -7.11
N ARG A 88 -10.60 -6.59 -6.56
CA ARG A 88 -11.75 -5.70 -6.69
C ARG A 88 -12.08 -5.02 -5.37
N CYS A 89 -12.57 -3.81 -5.46
CA CYS A 89 -13.03 -3.06 -4.30
C CYS A 89 -14.36 -3.60 -3.75
N ALA A 90 -14.54 -3.48 -2.43
CA ALA A 90 -15.82 -3.75 -1.78
C ALA A 90 -16.92 -2.79 -2.26
N ASN A 91 -18.18 -3.16 -2.00
CA ASN A 91 -19.34 -2.27 -2.15
C ASN A 91 -19.51 -1.66 -3.56
N ASN A 92 -19.00 -2.33 -4.60
CA ASN A 92 -18.97 -1.85 -5.99
C ASN A 92 -18.27 -0.49 -6.17
N GLN A 93 -17.33 -0.17 -5.28
CA GLN A 93 -16.47 0.99 -5.45
C GLN A 93 -15.59 0.83 -6.69
N PRO A 94 -15.39 1.86 -7.52
CA PRO A 94 -14.38 1.83 -8.55
C PRO A 94 -12.97 1.99 -7.93
N PRO A 95 -11.93 1.40 -8.57
CA PRO A 95 -10.55 1.72 -8.25
C PRO A 95 -10.17 3.07 -8.86
N PHE A 96 -9.79 4.04 -8.03
CA PHE A 96 -9.35 5.37 -8.48
C PHE A 96 -7.83 5.43 -8.53
N ARG A 97 -7.30 5.99 -9.62
CA ARG A 97 -5.87 6.29 -9.72
C ARG A 97 -5.58 7.58 -8.96
N THR A 98 -4.66 7.49 -8.02
CA THR A 98 -4.06 8.64 -7.35
C THR A 98 -2.61 8.78 -7.79
N ARG A 99 -1.98 9.91 -7.46
CA ARG A 99 -0.53 10.09 -7.60
C ARG A 99 0.25 8.95 -6.93
N ASP A 100 -0.29 8.40 -5.83
CA ASP A 100 0.33 7.45 -4.92
C ASP A 100 -0.07 5.96 -5.17
N GLY A 101 -0.90 5.68 -6.17
CA GLY A 101 -1.37 4.32 -6.51
C GLY A 101 -2.89 4.21 -6.65
N LEU A 102 -3.39 2.98 -6.80
CA LEU A 102 -4.83 2.69 -6.92
C LEU A 102 -5.46 2.50 -5.53
N VAL A 103 -6.60 3.14 -5.34
CA VAL A 103 -7.35 3.15 -4.07
C VAL A 103 -8.83 2.88 -4.36
N CYS A 104 -9.57 2.30 -3.41
CA CYS A 104 -11.00 2.09 -3.57
C CYS A 104 -11.79 3.25 -2.97
N LEU A 105 -12.60 3.95 -3.77
CA LEU A 105 -13.38 5.09 -3.28
C LEU A 105 -14.82 5.02 -3.72
N ASN A 106 -15.68 5.68 -2.96
CA ASN A 106 -16.94 6.15 -3.50
C ASN A 106 -16.68 7.46 -4.25
N TYR A 107 -17.43 7.68 -5.33
CA TYR A 107 -17.53 8.99 -5.95
C TYR A 107 -17.82 10.06 -4.89
N GLY A 108 -16.97 11.09 -4.85
CA GLY A 108 -17.10 12.21 -3.95
C GLY A 108 -16.32 12.05 -2.66
N PHE A 109 -15.46 11.05 -2.49
CA PHE A 109 -14.72 10.80 -1.24
C PHE A 109 -13.21 10.78 -1.45
N CYS A 110 -12.46 11.23 -0.43
CA CYS A 110 -11.01 11.10 -0.38
C CYS A 110 -10.58 9.70 0.09
N PRO A 111 -9.36 9.26 -0.26
CA PRO A 111 -8.83 7.92 0.06
C PRO A 111 -8.40 7.69 1.49
N LEU A 112 -9.29 8.00 2.44
CA LEU A 112 -9.01 8.05 3.87
C LEU A 112 -10.27 7.72 4.66
N ASN A 113 -10.13 6.98 5.76
CA ASN A 113 -11.22 6.68 6.67
C ASN A 113 -11.31 7.79 7.74
N GLY A 114 -12.33 8.64 7.64
CA GLY A 114 -12.55 9.79 8.52
C GLY A 114 -13.46 10.79 7.82
N ASN A 115 -14.07 11.74 8.55
CA ASN A 115 -14.94 12.73 7.92
C ASN A 115 -14.26 13.37 6.69
N ASN A 116 -14.85 13.13 5.51
CA ASN A 116 -14.32 13.40 4.17
C ASN A 116 -13.44 14.67 4.09
N PRO A 117 -12.10 14.54 4.18
CA PRO A 117 -11.19 15.64 4.49
C PRO A 117 -10.86 16.52 3.27
N LYS A 118 -11.81 16.69 2.35
CA LYS A 118 -11.63 17.56 1.18
C LYS A 118 -11.17 18.94 1.62
N PHE A 119 -10.20 19.49 0.89
CA PHE A 119 -9.72 20.85 1.15
C PHE A 119 -10.85 21.85 0.96
N ARG A 120 -10.96 22.80 1.88
CA ARG A 120 -11.98 23.85 1.86
C ARG A 120 -11.37 25.22 2.11
N ILE A 121 -11.86 26.22 1.37
CA ILE A 121 -11.63 27.64 1.62
C ILE A 121 -13.00 28.26 1.85
N GLU A 122 -13.18 29.01 2.94
CA GLU A 122 -14.48 29.61 3.31
C GLU A 122 -15.64 28.58 3.30
N ASN A 123 -15.36 27.37 3.77
CA ASN A 123 -16.28 26.22 3.80
C ASN A 123 -16.66 25.61 2.42
N GLN A 124 -16.13 26.15 1.32
CA GLN A 124 -16.34 25.61 -0.03
C GLN A 124 -15.26 24.60 -0.42
N VAL A 125 -15.67 23.44 -0.95
CA VAL A 125 -14.76 22.41 -1.46
C VAL A 125 -13.98 22.95 -2.64
N GLN A 126 -12.66 22.83 -2.59
CA GLN A 126 -11.81 23.30 -3.67
C GLN A 126 -11.69 22.25 -4.77
N GLN A 127 -11.94 22.69 -5.99
CA GLN A 127 -11.75 21.92 -7.22
C GLN A 127 -10.31 22.07 -7.70
N CYS A 128 -9.81 21.03 -8.34
CA CYS A 128 -8.54 21.01 -9.04
C CYS A 128 -8.79 20.62 -10.49
N TYR A 129 -7.92 21.06 -11.40
CA TYR A 129 -8.11 20.88 -12.84
C TYR A 129 -6.86 20.20 -13.42
N GLY A 130 -7.03 19.08 -14.13
CA GLY A 130 -5.93 18.42 -14.85
C GLY A 130 -5.84 16.90 -14.77
N GLY A 131 -6.86 16.19 -14.28
CA GLY A 131 -6.87 14.73 -14.24
C GLY A 131 -6.04 14.14 -13.09
N ALA A 132 -5.77 12.82 -13.14
CA ALA A 132 -5.13 12.07 -12.05
C ALA A 132 -3.66 12.47 -11.75
N ASP A 133 -2.99 13.19 -12.65
CA ASP A 133 -1.63 13.69 -12.47
C ASP A 133 -1.59 15.17 -12.02
N ALA A 134 -2.74 15.82 -11.86
CA ALA A 134 -2.81 17.21 -11.40
C ALA A 134 -2.61 17.33 -9.89
N THR A 135 -2.09 18.47 -9.47
CA THR A 135 -1.87 18.81 -8.06
C THR A 135 -2.77 19.96 -7.64
N CYS A 136 -2.99 20.12 -6.34
CA CYS A 136 -3.69 21.29 -5.79
C CYS A 136 -2.74 22.46 -5.51
N GLU A 137 -1.55 22.46 -6.12
CA GLU A 137 -0.52 23.48 -5.90
C GLU A 137 -0.93 24.84 -6.48
N ALA A 138 -1.72 24.85 -7.55
CA ALA A 138 -2.22 26.08 -8.18
C ALA A 138 -3.08 26.94 -7.22
N ILE A 139 -3.66 26.32 -6.20
CA ILE A 139 -4.42 26.99 -5.12
C ILE A 139 -3.63 27.07 -3.81
N GLY A 140 -2.31 26.84 -3.85
CA GLY A 140 -1.42 26.89 -2.70
C GLY A 140 -1.50 25.67 -1.77
N ALA A 141 -2.22 24.61 -2.15
CA ALA A 141 -2.45 23.44 -1.32
C ALA A 141 -1.46 22.30 -1.64
N LEU A 142 -0.16 22.54 -1.41
CA LEU A 142 0.95 21.59 -1.68
C LEU A 142 0.79 20.23 -0.96
N ALA A 143 0.00 20.19 0.12
CA ALA A 143 -0.27 19.01 0.91
C ALA A 143 -1.45 18.16 0.38
N TYR A 144 -2.05 18.55 -0.74
CA TYR A 144 -3.26 17.94 -1.30
C TYR A 144 -3.06 17.48 -2.73
N ASP A 145 -3.58 16.28 -3.02
CA ASP A 145 -3.58 15.67 -4.34
C ASP A 145 -4.94 15.86 -5.00
N CYS A 146 -4.94 16.02 -6.33
CA CYS A 146 -6.18 16.11 -7.09
C CYS A 146 -6.77 14.71 -7.28
N ILE A 147 -7.97 14.48 -6.75
CA ILE A 147 -8.69 13.22 -6.94
C ILE A 147 -9.86 13.46 -7.87
N CYS A 148 -9.91 12.65 -8.92
CA CYS A 148 -10.98 12.62 -9.89
C CYS A 148 -12.18 11.86 -9.33
N ASP A 149 -13.36 12.40 -9.57
CA ASP A 149 -14.68 11.90 -9.16
C ASP A 149 -15.41 11.19 -10.32
N SER A 150 -14.66 10.78 -11.35
CA SER A 150 -15.15 10.06 -12.52
C SER A 150 -13.96 9.46 -13.26
N ASP A 151 -14.18 8.33 -13.93
CA ASP A 151 -13.19 7.71 -14.81
C ASP A 151 -12.89 8.56 -16.06
N ASP A 152 -13.83 9.44 -16.46
CA ASP A 152 -13.70 10.38 -17.59
C ASP A 152 -13.12 11.75 -17.19
N CYS A 153 -12.51 11.85 -16.01
CA CYS A 153 -11.92 13.08 -15.49
C CYS A 153 -10.73 13.53 -16.35
N THR A 154 -11.01 14.45 -17.26
CA THR A 154 -10.04 15.07 -18.17
C THR A 154 -9.99 16.57 -17.96
N VAL A 155 -8.99 17.24 -18.56
CA VAL A 155 -8.93 18.71 -18.62
C VAL A 155 -10.22 19.35 -19.16
N ASN A 156 -11.00 18.62 -19.95
CA ASN A 156 -12.23 19.09 -20.58
C ASN A 156 -13.51 18.72 -19.81
N ASN A 157 -13.43 17.81 -18.83
CA ASN A 157 -14.55 17.42 -17.96
C ASN A 157 -14.07 17.20 -16.51
N PRO A 158 -13.69 18.28 -15.80
CA PRO A 158 -13.07 18.17 -14.49
C PRO A 158 -14.15 17.99 -13.40
N ILE A 159 -14.44 16.74 -13.05
CA ILE A 159 -15.11 16.42 -11.79
C ILE A 159 -14.02 15.98 -10.82
N SER A 160 -13.43 16.92 -10.07
CA SER A 160 -12.25 16.64 -9.24
C SER A 160 -12.17 17.56 -8.02
N PHE A 161 -11.59 17.05 -6.93
CA PHE A 161 -11.43 17.77 -5.68
C PHE A 161 -10.11 17.46 -5.00
N CYS A 162 -9.65 18.41 -4.18
CA CYS A 162 -8.40 18.31 -3.44
C CYS A 162 -8.55 17.45 -2.20
N CYS A 163 -7.84 16.32 -2.16
CA CYS A 163 -7.77 15.41 -1.02
C CYS A 163 -6.41 15.46 -0.34
N PRO A 164 -6.33 15.25 0.99
CA PRO A 164 -5.06 15.15 1.67
C PRO A 164 -4.16 14.14 0.95
N SER A 165 -2.94 14.57 0.64
CA SER A 165 -1.96 13.66 0.08
C SER A 165 -1.63 12.56 1.06
N ARG A 166 -1.12 11.44 0.55
CA ARG A 166 -0.63 10.33 1.38
C ARG A 166 0.40 10.80 2.41
N ALA A 167 1.35 11.62 1.98
CA ALA A 167 2.36 12.22 2.85
C ALA A 167 1.72 13.06 3.96
N PHE A 168 0.76 13.93 3.62
CA PHE A 168 0.09 14.77 4.60
C PHE A 168 -0.77 13.95 5.59
N ALA A 169 -1.51 12.96 5.09
CA ALA A 169 -2.30 12.07 5.94
C ALA A 169 -1.43 11.32 6.95
N CYS A 170 -0.31 10.74 6.53
CA CYS A 170 0.52 9.92 7.41
C CYS A 170 1.30 10.70 8.48
N ILE A 171 1.52 12.02 8.30
CA ILE A 171 2.23 12.85 9.28
C ILE A 171 1.30 13.55 10.29
N GLN A 172 -0.01 13.47 10.10
CA GLN A 172 -0.95 14.11 11.03
C GLN A 172 -0.90 13.44 12.41
N PRO A 173 -1.11 14.18 13.52
CA PRO A 173 -1.15 13.58 14.85
C PRO A 173 -2.34 12.62 15.00
N PRO A 174 -2.29 11.62 15.90
CA PRO A 174 -3.45 10.79 16.18
C PRO A 174 -4.63 11.65 16.64
N ASN A 175 -5.82 11.35 16.12
CA ASN A 175 -7.03 12.06 16.48
C ASN A 175 -8.16 11.06 16.71
N GLU A 176 -8.53 10.90 17.98
CA GLU A 176 -9.60 9.99 18.40
C GLU A 176 -10.98 10.45 17.90
N GLY A 177 -11.12 11.70 17.45
CA GLY A 177 -12.40 12.28 17.08
C GLY A 177 -13.26 12.55 18.31
N TYR A 178 -14.58 12.41 18.17
CA TYR A 178 -15.52 12.61 19.26
C TYR A 178 -16.71 11.65 19.15
N THR A 179 -17.40 11.44 20.27
CA THR A 179 -18.69 10.75 20.31
C THR A 179 -19.81 11.80 20.18
N PRO A 180 -20.78 11.64 19.26
CA PRO A 180 -21.86 12.61 19.09
C PRO A 180 -22.87 12.50 20.25
N PRO A 181 -23.74 13.52 20.44
CA PRO A 181 -24.68 13.58 21.56
C PRO A 181 -25.66 12.40 21.66
N GLY A 182 -25.93 11.71 20.55
CA GLY A 182 -26.79 10.52 20.49
C GLY A 182 -26.10 9.21 20.90
N GLY A 183 -24.84 9.28 21.37
CA GLY A 183 -24.00 8.12 21.64
C GLY A 183 -23.19 7.69 20.42
N GLY A 184 -22.21 6.82 20.63
CA GLY A 184 -21.32 6.33 19.58
C GLY A 184 -20.62 5.04 20.00
N THR A 185 -19.99 4.40 19.03
CA THR A 185 -19.22 3.17 19.24
C THR A 185 -17.74 3.50 19.10
N THR A 186 -16.94 3.18 20.11
CA THR A 186 -15.49 3.24 20.01
C THR A 186 -14.99 2.11 19.13
N LEU A 187 -14.23 2.45 18.09
CA LEU A 187 -13.66 1.52 17.11
C LEU A 187 -12.15 1.45 17.30
N ASN A 188 -11.59 0.24 17.24
CA ASN A 188 -10.14 0.05 17.25
C ASN A 188 -9.60 0.22 15.84
N HIS A 189 -9.01 1.39 15.60
CA HIS A 189 -8.38 1.77 14.35
C HIS A 189 -6.85 1.87 14.54
N TRP A 190 -6.15 2.33 13.53
CA TRP A 190 -4.70 2.47 13.49
C TRP A 190 -4.31 3.85 12.97
N TYR A 191 -3.20 4.40 13.45
CA TYR A 191 -2.59 5.61 12.93
C TYR A 191 -1.09 5.39 12.72
N HIS A 192 -0.49 6.12 11.79
CA HIS A 192 0.94 6.12 11.57
C HIS A 192 1.62 7.10 12.52
N ASP A 193 2.58 6.62 13.31
CA ASP A 193 3.45 7.48 14.10
C ASP A 193 4.68 7.85 13.27
N PRO A 194 4.79 9.10 12.75
CA PRO A 194 5.90 9.52 11.90
C PRO A 194 7.24 9.57 12.64
N ILE A 195 7.24 9.59 13.99
CA ILE A 195 8.47 9.60 14.79
C ILE A 195 9.09 8.21 14.80
N THR A 196 8.28 7.17 15.00
CA THR A 196 8.77 5.78 15.03
C THR A 196 8.67 5.05 13.69
N GLY A 197 7.93 5.61 12.73
CA GLY A 197 7.63 4.99 11.45
C GLY A 197 6.70 3.78 11.56
N GLU A 198 6.04 3.59 12.70
CA GLU A 198 5.20 2.42 13.00
C GLU A 198 3.71 2.77 13.02
N CYS A 199 2.87 1.80 12.67
CA CYS A 199 1.42 1.91 12.82
C CYS A 199 1.02 1.46 14.23
N ARG A 200 0.27 2.30 14.94
CA ARG A 200 -0.16 2.11 16.33
C ARG A 200 -1.67 2.17 16.44
N GLU A 201 -2.23 1.58 17.49
CA GLU A 201 -3.67 1.55 17.73
C GLU A 201 -4.21 2.95 18.05
N LEU A 202 -5.40 3.25 17.52
CA LEU A 202 -6.19 4.46 17.73
C LEU A 202 -7.58 4.05 18.25
N LYS A 203 -7.99 4.59 19.39
CA LYS A 203 -9.37 4.45 19.90
C LYS A 203 -10.26 5.50 19.24
N TYR A 204 -10.71 5.23 18.02
CA TYR A 204 -11.53 6.15 17.27
C TYR A 204 -12.96 6.18 17.82
N GLN A 205 -13.46 7.36 18.16
CA GLN A 205 -14.78 7.57 18.79
C GLN A 205 -15.95 7.52 17.79
N GLY A 206 -15.67 7.21 16.52
CA GLY A 206 -16.66 7.00 15.47
C GLY A 206 -16.96 8.25 14.62
N TYR A 207 -16.71 9.46 15.11
CA TYR A 207 -16.97 10.71 14.38
C TYR A 207 -15.82 11.70 14.46
N GLY A 208 -15.67 12.53 13.42
CA GLY A 208 -14.60 13.52 13.35
C GLY A 208 -13.26 12.88 12.98
N GLY A 209 -12.20 13.23 13.74
CA GLY A 209 -10.86 12.73 13.48
C GLY A 209 -10.14 13.48 12.36
N ASN A 210 -9.04 12.90 11.88
CA ASN A 210 -8.31 13.37 10.71
C ASN A 210 -7.98 12.19 9.79
N ALA A 211 -7.15 12.44 8.76
CA ALA A 211 -6.81 11.45 7.74
C ALA A 211 -5.92 10.32 8.24
N ASN A 212 -5.18 10.51 9.33
CA ASN A 212 -4.29 9.50 9.90
C ASN A 212 -5.07 8.46 10.72
N ASN A 213 -5.99 7.76 10.05
CA ASN A 213 -6.95 6.88 10.69
C ASN A 213 -7.29 5.73 9.72
N PHE A 214 -6.90 4.52 10.08
CA PHE A 214 -6.96 3.32 9.25
C PHE A 214 -7.69 2.20 9.97
N GLN A 215 -8.55 1.46 9.26
CA GLN A 215 -9.35 0.38 9.87
C GLN A 215 -8.51 -0.82 10.32
N THR A 216 -7.40 -1.10 9.64
CA THR A 216 -6.53 -2.24 9.95
C THR A 216 -5.07 -1.81 9.97
N LYS A 217 -4.24 -2.54 10.73
CA LYS A 217 -2.79 -2.34 10.75
C LYS A 217 -2.20 -2.49 9.35
N ASP A 218 -2.60 -3.53 8.63
CA ASP A 218 -2.14 -3.81 7.27
C ASP A 218 -2.44 -2.65 6.33
N HIS A 219 -3.63 -2.05 6.41
CA HIS A 219 -3.97 -0.87 5.61
C HIS A 219 -3.08 0.34 5.97
N CYS A 220 -2.88 0.62 7.27
CA CYS A 220 -1.99 1.69 7.70
C CYS A 220 -0.56 1.48 7.20
N GLU A 221 -0.02 0.27 7.33
CA GLU A 221 1.35 -0.04 6.90
C GLU A 221 1.46 0.02 5.38
N SER A 222 0.48 -0.54 4.66
CA SER A 222 0.41 -0.44 3.22
C SER A 222 0.35 1.03 2.78
N TYR A 223 -0.48 1.88 3.39
CA TYR A 223 -0.63 3.27 2.96
C TYR A 223 0.55 4.18 3.37
N CYS A 224 1.01 4.08 4.62
CA CYS A 224 1.99 5.02 5.18
C CYS A 224 3.44 4.55 5.13
N LYS A 225 3.71 3.24 5.12
CA LYS A 225 5.09 2.74 4.96
C LYS A 225 5.49 2.62 3.48
N GLN A 226 4.56 2.83 2.54
CA GLN A 226 4.89 3.05 1.14
C GLN A 226 5.74 4.31 0.99
N THR A 227 6.81 4.27 0.19
CA THR A 227 7.66 5.46 -0.03
C THR A 227 7.63 5.92 -1.48
N CYS A 228 7.05 5.15 -2.40
CA CYS A 228 7.02 5.43 -3.83
C CYS A 228 5.64 5.91 -4.30
N ASN A 229 5.62 6.69 -5.39
CA ASN A 229 4.39 7.24 -5.95
C ASN A 229 3.49 6.18 -6.61
N ARG A 230 3.99 5.07 -7.14
CA ARG A 230 3.14 4.10 -7.88
C ARG A 230 3.09 2.72 -7.22
N GLY A 231 3.22 2.70 -5.90
CA GLY A 231 3.27 1.49 -5.09
C GLY A 231 4.49 1.46 -4.17
N LEU A 232 4.90 0.26 -3.77
CA LEU A 232 6.02 0.05 -2.86
C LEU A 232 7.37 0.21 -3.57
N PRO A 233 8.41 0.76 -2.91
CA PRO A 233 9.74 0.79 -3.50
C PRO A 233 10.25 -0.64 -3.71
N LEU A 234 11.23 -0.78 -4.59
CA LEU A 234 12.07 -1.96 -4.61
C LEU A 234 12.80 -2.02 -3.25
N TYR A 235 12.70 -3.13 -2.53
CA TYR A 235 13.43 -3.34 -1.30
C TYR A 235 14.62 -4.29 -1.55
N ARG A 236 15.76 -4.03 -0.91
CA ARG A 236 16.89 -4.98 -0.93
C ARG A 236 16.79 -5.90 0.28
N ASP A 237 16.94 -7.20 0.06
CA ASP A 237 17.20 -8.13 1.15
C ASP A 237 18.62 -7.89 1.67
N ARG A 238 18.76 -7.28 2.85
CA ARG A 238 20.03 -7.28 3.56
C ARG A 238 20.25 -8.66 4.18
N THR A 239 21.43 -9.22 3.92
CA THR A 239 21.93 -10.48 4.50
C THR A 239 22.23 -10.39 6.00
N THR A 240 22.20 -9.22 6.63
CA THR A 240 22.45 -9.07 8.06
C THR A 240 21.62 -7.93 8.65
N GLY A 241 20.75 -8.29 9.61
CA GLY A 241 20.16 -7.37 10.60
C GLY A 241 19.32 -6.20 10.07
N VAL A 242 18.00 -6.29 10.33
CA VAL A 242 17.01 -5.21 10.37
C VAL A 242 16.30 -4.88 9.04
N LYS A 243 14.98 -4.63 9.19
CA LYS A 243 13.93 -4.06 8.30
C LYS A 243 14.27 -3.90 6.82
N GLN A 244 13.32 -4.30 5.98
CA GLN A 244 13.31 -3.94 4.56
C GLN A 244 13.68 -2.48 4.34
N GLU A 245 14.80 -2.26 3.66
CA GLU A 245 15.28 -0.92 3.32
C GLU A 245 15.01 -0.67 1.84
N PRO A 246 14.35 0.45 1.48
CA PRO A 246 14.17 0.83 0.08
C PRO A 246 15.52 0.86 -0.64
N VAL A 247 15.55 0.38 -1.88
CA VAL A 247 16.71 0.50 -2.75
C VAL A 247 16.81 1.95 -3.18
N TYR A 248 17.77 2.66 -2.60
CA TYR A 248 18.15 3.99 -3.05
C TYR A 248 18.95 3.90 -4.36
N CYS A 249 18.73 4.86 -5.24
CA CYS A 249 19.36 4.96 -6.55
C CYS A 249 19.87 6.38 -6.76
N GLN A 250 20.71 6.60 -7.78
CA GLN A 250 21.22 7.92 -8.12
C GLN A 250 21.24 8.13 -9.64
N GLY A 251 20.70 9.26 -10.11
CA GLY A 251 20.75 9.66 -11.52
C GLY A 251 19.85 8.84 -12.46
N ASN A 252 20.31 8.63 -13.69
CA ASN A 252 19.52 8.06 -14.80
C ASN A 252 19.73 6.55 -15.08
N ASP A 253 20.45 5.79 -14.25
CA ASP A 253 20.64 4.34 -14.51
C ASP A 253 20.79 3.39 -13.29
N ASN A 254 20.27 2.17 -13.49
CA ASN A 254 20.53 0.81 -12.96
C ASN A 254 20.73 0.49 -11.46
N GLY A 255 20.51 1.40 -10.52
CA GLY A 255 20.44 0.99 -9.09
C GLY A 255 19.33 -0.03 -8.80
N CYS A 256 18.27 -0.02 -9.61
CA CYS A 256 17.07 -0.84 -9.40
C CYS A 256 17.20 -2.25 -9.97
N ASN A 257 18.09 -2.49 -10.96
CA ASN A 257 18.34 -3.80 -11.58
C ASN A 257 17.07 -4.63 -11.86
N ASN A 258 15.95 -3.96 -12.19
CA ASN A 258 14.65 -4.59 -12.37
C ASN A 258 13.84 -3.74 -13.38
N PRO A 259 13.40 -4.33 -14.51
CA PRO A 259 12.69 -3.59 -15.57
C PRO A 259 11.34 -3.01 -15.12
N ASN A 260 10.77 -3.53 -14.04
CA ASN A 260 9.52 -3.04 -13.45
C ASN A 260 9.74 -1.83 -12.52
N TYR A 261 10.99 -1.39 -12.30
CA TYR A 261 11.32 -0.30 -11.38
C TYR A 261 12.26 0.72 -12.04
N GLN A 262 12.01 1.99 -11.77
CA GLN A 262 12.81 3.13 -12.22
C GLN A 262 13.25 3.98 -11.03
N CYS A 263 14.40 4.63 -11.16
CA CYS A 263 14.85 5.58 -10.16
C CYS A 263 13.93 6.80 -10.14
N THR A 264 13.30 7.07 -9.01
CA THR A 264 12.34 8.17 -8.83
C THR A 264 12.80 9.09 -7.71
N THR A 265 12.78 10.39 -8.00
CA THR A 265 13.12 11.45 -7.03
C THR A 265 11.91 11.78 -6.15
N MET A 266 12.09 11.67 -4.84
CA MET A 266 11.12 11.92 -3.77
C MET A 266 11.66 13.02 -2.85
N GLY A 267 11.64 14.27 -3.32
CA GLY A 267 12.26 15.40 -2.62
C GLY A 267 13.79 15.35 -2.71
N THR A 268 14.49 15.24 -1.58
CA THR A 268 15.96 15.11 -1.53
C THR A 268 16.44 13.66 -1.69
N LEU A 269 15.52 12.70 -1.72
CA LEU A 269 15.81 11.27 -1.76
C LEU A 269 15.55 10.70 -3.15
N GLN A 270 16.37 9.76 -3.63
CA GLN A 270 16.14 9.02 -4.86
C GLN A 270 16.08 7.52 -4.56
N GLN A 271 15.02 6.85 -5.00
CA GLN A 271 14.81 5.43 -4.75
C GLN A 271 14.09 4.73 -5.92
N CYS A 272 14.20 3.42 -5.95
CA CYS A 272 13.63 2.59 -6.99
C CYS A 272 12.13 2.37 -6.80
N CYS A 273 11.33 2.96 -7.67
CA CYS A 273 9.87 2.88 -7.65
C CYS A 273 9.30 2.18 -8.87
N PRO A 274 8.10 1.57 -8.79
CA PRO A 274 7.46 0.91 -9.92
C PRO A 274 7.32 1.82 -11.16
N THR A 275 7.54 1.26 -12.34
CA THR A 275 7.36 1.96 -13.63
C THR A 275 5.88 2.03 -14.03
N TYR A 276 5.53 2.86 -15.01
CA TYR A 276 4.17 2.93 -15.56
C TYR A 276 3.72 1.61 -16.23
N CYS A 277 4.67 0.82 -16.74
CA CYS A 277 4.40 -0.42 -17.48
C CYS A 277 3.95 -1.60 -16.61
N THR A 278 4.04 -1.52 -15.27
CA THR A 278 3.55 -2.61 -14.39
C THR A 278 2.02 -2.71 -14.34
N PHE A 279 1.28 -1.74 -14.89
CA PHE A 279 -0.18 -1.66 -14.79
C PHE A 279 -0.91 -1.72 -16.14
N LEU A 280 -0.21 -2.06 -17.23
CA LEU A 280 -0.79 -2.19 -18.58
C LEU A 280 -0.53 -3.57 -19.21
N GLY A 281 -0.27 -4.59 -18.39
CA GLY A 281 -0.13 -5.99 -18.81
C GLY A 281 -1.37 -6.79 -18.46
#